data_AF-A0A924VRY6-F1
#
_entry.id   AF-A0A924VRY6-F1
#
_cell.length_a   1.000
_cell.length_b   1.000
_cell.length_c   1.000
_cell.angle_alpha   90.00
_cell.angle_beta   90.00
_cell.angle_gamma   90.00
#
_symmetry.space_group_name_H-M   'P 1'
#
loop_
_entity.id
_entity.type
_entity.pdbx_description
1 polymer ?
#
loop_
_entity_poly.entity_id
_entity_poly.type
_entity_poly.pdbx_seq_one_letter_code
_entity_poly.pdbx_strand_id
1 'polypeptide(L)'
;MKFEKRRTIVLAIATAVLLTATGCSGGLLGGGGGSSGSTDTGPINIGMVVPISGSSAPTGAYMKNGAQLAVDEINKSGGLLNGRKLKLLVEDEACDAQQAVAAANKLVSSGVV
;
A
#
# COMPACT_ATOMS: atom_id res chain seq x y z
N MET A 1 37.23 -3.39 -43.58
CA MET A 1 37.86 -4.10 -42.44
C MET A 1 38.36 -3.09 -41.40
N LYS A 2 37.48 -2.52 -40.55
CA LYS A 2 37.89 -1.46 -39.60
C LYS A 2 36.93 -1.22 -38.42
N PHE A 3 36.18 -2.24 -37.99
CA PHE A 3 35.27 -2.17 -36.84
C PHE A 3 35.70 -3.00 -35.61
N GLU A 4 36.73 -3.84 -35.75
CA GLU A 4 37.21 -4.75 -34.69
C GLU A 4 38.05 -4.04 -33.61
N LYS A 5 38.67 -2.89 -33.92
CA LYS A 5 39.62 -2.20 -33.01
C LYS A 5 38.98 -1.24 -31.99
N ARG A 6 37.68 -0.98 -32.08
CA ARG A 6 36.96 -0.05 -31.18
C ARG A 6 36.35 -0.73 -29.96
N ARG A 7 36.21 -2.06 -29.99
CA ARG A 7 35.62 -2.86 -28.90
C ARG A 7 36.62 -3.19 -27.80
N THR A 8 37.92 -3.19 -28.11
CA THR A 8 39.00 -3.54 -27.17
C THR A 8 39.42 -2.36 -26.27
N ILE A 9 39.03 -1.12 -26.57
CA ILE A 9 39.45 0.08 -25.82
C ILE A 9 38.50 0.43 -24.66
N VAL A 10 37.25 -0.03 -24.70
CA VAL A 10 36.26 0.25 -23.63
C VAL A 10 36.41 -0.72 -22.43
N LEU A 11 37.13 -1.83 -22.60
CA LEU A 11 37.29 -2.85 -21.55
C LEU A 11 38.49 -2.61 -20.60
N ALA A 12 39.28 -1.54 -20.78
CA ALA A 12 40.58 -1.38 -20.12
C ALA A 12 40.68 -0.19 -19.14
N ILE A 13 39.60 0.55 -18.87
CA ILE A 13 39.64 1.71 -17.97
C ILE A 13 38.46 1.65 -16.98
N ALA A 14 38.60 0.79 -15.98
CA ALA A 14 37.95 0.92 -14.67
C ALA A 14 38.49 -0.09 -13.63
N THR A 15 39.46 -0.94 -14.00
CA THR A 15 40.27 -1.69 -13.03
C THR A 15 41.51 -0.86 -12.68
N ALA A 16 41.41 -0.03 -11.64
CA ALA A 16 42.51 0.36 -10.74
C ALA A 16 42.14 1.61 -9.93
N VAL A 17 41.16 1.51 -9.03
CA VAL A 17 41.09 2.42 -7.89
C VAL A 17 40.69 1.61 -6.67
N LEU A 18 41.71 1.34 -5.86
CA LEU A 18 41.69 1.18 -4.41
C LEU A 18 41.25 -0.18 -3.84
N LEU A 19 42.21 -1.09 -3.86
CA LEU A 19 42.64 -1.84 -2.67
C LEU A 19 42.75 -0.88 -1.46
N THR A 20 41.68 -0.74 -0.68
CA THR A 20 41.79 -0.44 0.75
C THR A 20 41.46 -1.70 1.51
N ALA A 21 42.55 -2.30 1.97
CA ALA A 21 42.62 -3.48 2.80
C ALA A 21 41.88 -3.30 4.13
N THR A 22 41.40 -4.45 4.64
CA THR A 22 41.43 -4.81 6.07
C THR A 22 40.57 -3.99 7.04
N GLY A 23 39.53 -4.62 7.58
CA GLY A 23 38.92 -4.14 8.82
C GLY A 23 37.56 -4.72 9.20
N CYS A 24 37.36 -6.04 9.14
CA CYS A 24 36.24 -6.66 9.88
C CYS A 24 36.67 -6.82 11.35
N SER A 25 36.57 -5.76 12.15
CA SER A 25 36.52 -5.80 13.62
C SER A 25 36.29 -4.39 14.18
N GLY A 26 35.06 -4.13 14.64
CA GLY A 26 34.78 -3.16 15.70
C GLY A 26 34.74 -1.68 15.32
N GLY A 27 33.53 -1.16 15.13
CA GLY A 27 33.06 0.19 15.52
C GLY A 27 33.80 1.42 14.99
N LEU A 28 33.06 2.34 14.34
CA LEU A 28 32.88 3.74 14.81
C LEU A 28 32.50 4.77 13.74
N LEU A 29 32.44 4.51 12.43
CA LEU A 29 32.15 5.61 11.48
C LEU A 29 31.32 5.12 10.27
N GLY A 30 30.11 5.66 10.09
CA GLY A 30 29.34 5.43 8.86
C GLY A 30 27.86 5.70 9.00
N GLY A 31 27.49 6.98 9.07
CA GLY A 31 26.12 7.44 9.04
C GLY A 31 25.33 6.92 7.83
N GLY A 32 24.05 6.70 8.08
CA GLY A 32 23.11 6.16 7.13
C GLY A 32 22.10 5.30 7.85
N GLY A 33 21.53 5.82 8.95
CA GLY A 33 20.24 5.35 9.44
C GLY A 33 19.23 5.66 8.36
N GLY A 34 19.22 4.82 7.32
CA GLY A 34 18.16 4.75 6.35
C GLY A 34 16.92 4.48 7.16
N SER A 35 16.14 5.55 7.37
CA SER A 35 14.78 5.46 7.82
C SER A 35 14.15 4.41 6.91
N SER A 36 13.99 3.21 7.44
CA SER A 36 13.19 2.18 6.81
C SER A 36 11.79 2.75 6.89
N GLY A 37 11.45 3.58 5.89
CA GLY A 37 10.10 4.06 5.68
C GLY A 37 9.26 2.81 5.65
N SER A 38 8.48 2.61 6.71
CA SER A 38 7.50 1.54 6.80
C SER A 38 6.66 1.65 5.54
N THR A 39 6.99 0.85 4.54
CA THR A 39 6.11 0.65 3.40
C THR A 39 4.95 -0.07 4.03
N ASP A 40 3.89 0.68 4.33
CA ASP A 40 2.65 0.11 4.81
C ASP A 40 2.15 -0.84 3.71
N THR A 41 2.45 -2.12 3.90
CA THR A 41 2.22 -3.19 2.92
C THR A 41 0.82 -3.81 3.09
N GLY A 42 0.07 -3.39 4.12
CA GLY A 42 -1.27 -3.89 4.40
C GLY A 42 -2.32 -3.37 3.43
N PRO A 43 -3.50 -4.00 3.37
CA PRO A 43 -4.62 -3.47 2.61
C PRO A 43 -5.03 -2.09 3.13
N ILE A 44 -5.58 -1.27 2.24
CA ILE A 44 -6.22 0.00 2.61
C ILE A 44 -7.65 -0.33 3.01
N ASN A 45 -7.95 -0.24 4.31
CA ASN A 45 -9.28 -0.51 4.83
C ASN A 45 -10.18 0.71 4.62
N ILE A 46 -11.27 0.55 3.87
CA ILE A 46 -12.27 1.59 3.62
C ILE A 46 -13.51 1.28 4.46
N GLY A 47 -13.93 2.23 5.29
CA GLY A 47 -15.14 2.09 6.11
C GLY A 47 -16.38 2.57 5.39
N MET A 48 -17.49 1.85 5.57
CA MET A 48 -18.79 2.22 5.00
C MET A 48 -19.90 1.94 6.01
N VAL A 49 -20.62 2.99 6.40
CA VAL A 49 -21.87 2.87 7.17
C VAL A 49 -23.04 2.96 6.19
N VAL A 50 -23.92 1.96 6.21
CA VAL A 50 -25.10 1.92 5.33
C VAL A 50 -26.27 1.18 5.97
N PRO A 51 -27.52 1.48 5.57
CA PRO A 51 -28.69 0.80 6.13
C PRO A 51 -28.86 -0.57 5.48
N ILE A 52 -28.15 -1.59 5.99
CA ILE A 52 -28.29 -2.98 5.52
C ILE A 52 -29.61 -3.57 6.02
N SER A 53 -30.05 -3.15 7.20
CA SER A 53 -31.36 -3.46 7.75
C SER A 53 -32.23 -2.21 7.92
N GLY A 54 -33.41 -2.38 8.53
CA GLY A 54 -34.36 -1.29 8.75
C GLY A 54 -35.18 -0.91 7.51
N SER A 55 -35.84 0.24 7.57
CA SER A 55 -36.79 0.71 6.55
C SER A 55 -36.14 1.00 5.19
N SER A 56 -34.83 1.26 5.16
CA SER A 56 -34.07 1.58 3.95
C SER A 56 -33.15 0.45 3.48
N ALA A 57 -33.35 -0.78 3.97
CA ALA A 57 -32.55 -1.97 3.61
C ALA A 57 -32.35 -2.18 2.08
N PRO A 58 -33.37 -1.98 1.21
CA PRO A 58 -33.17 -2.11 -0.23
C PRO A 58 -32.12 -1.13 -0.77
N THR A 59 -32.11 0.10 -0.26
CA THR A 59 -31.13 1.13 -0.64
C THR A 59 -29.73 0.73 -0.19
N GLY A 60 -29.57 0.28 1.05
CA GLY A 60 -28.25 -0.12 1.57
C GLY A 60 -27.66 -1.32 0.82
N ALA A 61 -28.50 -2.24 0.33
CA ALA A 61 -28.05 -3.32 -0.54
C ALA A 61 -27.43 -2.80 -1.85
N TYR A 62 -28.07 -1.84 -2.51
CA TYR A 62 -27.51 -1.21 -3.71
C TYR A 62 -26.21 -0.45 -3.42
N MET A 63 -26.17 0.30 -2.32
CA MET A 63 -24.97 1.04 -1.91
C MET A 63 -23.79 0.10 -1.66
N LYS A 64 -23.98 -0.95 -0.85
CA LYS A 64 -22.95 -1.96 -0.54
C LYS A 64 -22.43 -2.63 -1.81
N ASN A 65 -23.35 -3.04 -2.70
CA ASN A 65 -22.97 -3.71 -3.94
C ASN A 65 -22.18 -2.79 -4.87
N GLY A 66 -22.57 -1.53 -4.99
CA GLY A 66 -21.83 -0.53 -5.80
C GLY A 66 -20.43 -0.26 -5.24
N ALA A 67 -20.31 -0.08 -3.93
CA ALA A 67 -19.01 0.11 -3.28
C ALA A 67 -18.11 -1.12 -3.45
N GLN A 68 -18.65 -2.34 -3.29
CA GLN A 68 -17.90 -3.57 -3.49
C GLN A 68 -17.45 -3.73 -4.94
N LEU A 69 -18.31 -3.42 -5.91
CA LEU A 69 -17.95 -3.46 -7.33
C LEU A 69 -16.78 -2.53 -7.65
N ALA A 70 -16.80 -1.30 -7.14
CA ALA A 70 -15.70 -0.35 -7.31
C ALA A 70 -14.40 -0.85 -6.66
N VAL A 71 -14.48 -1.39 -5.44
CA VAL A 71 -13.34 -2.00 -4.75
C VAL A 71 -12.74 -3.15 -5.56
N ASP A 72 -13.59 -4.01 -6.11
CA ASP A 72 -13.17 -5.14 -6.92
C ASP A 72 -12.49 -4.68 -8.21
N GLU A 73 -13.03 -3.68 -8.89
CA GLU A 73 -12.45 -3.12 -10.12
C GLU A 73 -11.08 -2.48 -9.87
N ILE A 74 -10.95 -1.68 -8.80
CA ILE A 74 -9.68 -1.07 -8.40
C ILE A 74 -8.66 -2.16 -8.06
N ASN A 75 -9.07 -3.18 -7.30
CA ASN A 75 -8.21 -4.29 -6.92
C ASN A 75 -7.76 -5.11 -8.14
N LYS A 76 -8.65 -5.36 -9.10
CA LYS A 76 -8.33 -6.02 -10.37
C LYS A 76 -7.37 -5.20 -11.23
N SER A 77 -7.48 -3.86 -11.19
CA SER A 77 -6.62 -2.93 -11.92
C SER A 77 -5.22 -2.74 -11.32
N GLY A 78 -4.90 -3.46 -10.23
CA GLY A 78 -3.59 -3.43 -9.59
C GLY A 78 -3.63 -2.97 -8.14
N GLY A 79 -4.69 -2.30 -7.69
CA GLY A 79 -4.75 -1.65 -6.38
C GLY A 79 -4.22 -0.22 -6.42
N LEU A 80 -4.10 0.43 -5.26
CA LEU A 80 -3.64 1.81 -5.11
C LEU A 80 -2.30 1.87 -4.38
N LEU A 81 -1.64 3.03 -4.36
CA LEU A 81 -0.45 3.30 -3.52
C LEU A 81 0.59 2.17 -3.54
N ASN A 82 1.16 1.89 -4.71
CA ASN A 82 2.10 0.78 -4.95
C ASN A 82 1.46 -0.63 -4.90
N GLY A 83 0.22 -0.74 -5.37
CA GLY A 83 -0.47 -2.03 -5.55
C GLY A 83 -1.17 -2.57 -4.30
N ARG A 84 -1.29 -1.76 -3.25
CA ARG A 84 -2.08 -2.09 -2.06
C ARG A 84 -3.54 -2.31 -2.43
N LYS A 85 -4.10 -3.42 -1.95
CA LYS A 85 -5.50 -3.77 -2.17
C LYS A 85 -6.41 -3.00 -1.23
N LEU A 86 -7.56 -2.59 -1.73
CA LEU A 86 -8.64 -2.05 -0.93
C LEU A 86 -9.39 -3.20 -0.23
N LYS A 87 -9.80 -2.98 1.02
CA LYS A 87 -10.71 -3.85 1.75
C LYS A 87 -11.87 -3.02 2.27
N LEU A 88 -13.08 -3.35 1.84
CA LEU A 88 -14.28 -2.67 2.32
C LEU A 88 -14.73 -3.30 3.66
N LEU A 89 -14.85 -2.47 4.69
CA LEU A 89 -15.45 -2.83 5.98
C LEU A 89 -16.79 -2.11 6.08
N VAL A 90 -17.86 -2.89 6.22
CA VAL A 90 -19.23 -2.37 6.20
C VAL A 90 -19.90 -2.59 7.54
N GLU A 91 -20.51 -1.56 8.10
CA GLU A 91 -21.33 -1.62 9.31
C GLU A 91 -22.76 -1.18 9.00
N ASP A 92 -23.72 -1.80 9.70
CA ASP A 92 -25.14 -1.54 9.53
C ASP A 92 -25.62 -0.45 10.51
N GLU A 93 -26.31 0.56 10.00
CA GLU A 93 -26.97 1.60 10.80
C GLU A 93 -28.48 1.39 10.97
N ALA A 94 -29.09 0.43 10.30
CA ALA A 94 -30.52 0.07 10.42
C ALA A 94 -31.53 1.23 10.27
N CYS A 95 -31.13 2.35 9.65
CA CYS A 95 -31.91 3.60 9.62
C CYS A 95 -32.17 4.20 11.02
N ASP A 96 -31.24 3.96 11.95
CA ASP A 96 -31.27 4.46 13.32
C ASP A 96 -30.03 5.31 13.63
N ALA A 97 -30.24 6.49 14.23
CA ALA A 97 -29.19 7.46 14.48
C ALA A 97 -28.16 6.98 15.54
N GLN A 98 -28.60 6.22 16.54
CA GLN A 98 -27.72 5.73 17.61
C GLN A 98 -26.84 4.60 17.10
N GLN A 99 -27.41 3.70 16.30
CA GLN A 99 -26.65 2.65 15.61
C GLN A 99 -25.66 3.24 14.60
N ALA A 100 -26.03 4.28 13.85
CA ALA A 100 -25.12 4.98 12.93
C ALA A 100 -23.85 5.50 13.66
N VAL A 101 -24.03 6.14 14.81
CA VAL A 101 -22.90 6.64 15.63
C VAL A 101 -22.03 5.48 16.14
N ALA A 102 -22.64 4.40 16.62
CA ALA A 102 -21.90 3.23 17.09
C ALA A 102 -21.12 2.55 15.95
N ALA A 103 -21.73 2.40 14.78
CA ALA A 103 -21.13 1.86 13.58
C ALA A 103 -19.92 2.69 13.11
N ALA A 104 -20.08 4.02 13.04
CA ALA A 104 -18.99 4.92 12.68
C ALA A 104 -17.82 4.83 13.66
N ASN A 105 -18.09 4.85 14.97
CA ASN A 105 -17.06 4.73 16.00
C ASN A 105 -16.30 3.40 15.92
N LYS A 106 -17.01 2.30 15.60
CA LYS A 106 -16.39 0.98 15.40
C LYS A 106 -15.45 0.97 14.21
N LEU A 107 -15.84 1.57 13.09
CA LEU A 107 -15.01 1.67 11.90
C LEU A 107 -13.76 2.52 12.15
N VAL A 108 -13.91 3.71 12.75
CA VAL A 108 -12.77 4.57 13.13
C VAL A 108 -11.81 3.84 14.06
N SER A 109 -12.34 3.13 15.07
CA SER A 109 -11.52 2.34 16.00
C SER A 109 -10.81 1.17 15.31
N SER A 110 -11.32 0.70 14.17
CA SER A 110 -10.72 -0.35 13.34
C SER A 110 -9.63 0.18 12.39
N GLY A 111 -9.35 1.49 12.41
CA GLY A 111 -8.31 2.11 11.60
C GLY A 111 -8.65 2.14 10.10
N VAL A 112 -9.92 2.27 9.75
CA VAL A 112 -10.29 2.59 8.36
C VAL A 112 -9.83 4.00 7.99
N VAL A 113 -9.62 4.22 6.69
CA VAL A 113 -9.42 5.54 6.09
C VAL A 113 -10.67 5.99 5.36
#